data_AF-A0A4Y2J474-F1
#
_entry.id   AF-A0A4Y2J474-F1
#
_cell.length_a   1.000
_cell.length_b   1.000
_cell.length_c   1.000
_cell.angle_alpha   90.00
_cell.angle_beta   90.00
_cell.angle_gamma   90.00
#
_symmetry.space_group_name_H-M   'P 1'
#
loop_
_entity.id
_entity.type
_entity.pdbx_description
1 polymer ?
#
loop_
_entity_poly.entity_id
_entity_poly.type
_entity_poly.pdbx_seq_one_letter_code
_entity_poly.pdbx_strand_id
1 'polypeptide(L)'
;MDEKFEMLFDMMAEMKAGLENKMEAGQERLEQEMRFGQERLEEFDVVSSTNGWTDFVKASQLVASRRGSAWEDLQGIPADNLTDLTTIEKALESIFEKSHLTQLYRNKLKTRRQKPGESLQVLTADLERLMSMPYAECPLDVRESLVAQYFVDAIREKTRNIQPN
;
A
#
# COMPACT_ATOMS: atom_id res chain seq x y z
N MET A 1 4.49 -40.17 16.31
CA MET A 1 4.69 -39.22 15.19
C MET A 1 6.20 -39.19 14.93
N ASP A 2 6.63 -39.24 13.68
CA ASP A 2 8.03 -39.44 13.30
C ASP A 2 8.83 -38.12 13.44
N GLU A 3 9.98 -38.11 14.12
CA GLU A 3 10.82 -36.89 14.30
C GLU A 3 11.18 -36.22 12.96
N LYS A 4 11.32 -37.03 11.90
CA LYS A 4 11.54 -36.55 10.54
C LYS A 4 10.37 -35.74 9.96
N PHE A 5 9.14 -36.06 10.34
CA PHE A 5 7.94 -35.35 9.86
C PHE A 5 7.79 -33.99 10.55
N GLU A 6 8.12 -33.89 11.84
CA GLU A 6 8.12 -32.63 12.58
C GLU A 6 9.16 -31.64 12.03
N MET A 7 10.41 -32.09 11.83
CA MET A 7 11.45 -31.26 11.21
C MET A 7 11.05 -30.71 9.83
N LEU A 8 10.30 -31.50 9.05
CA LEU A 8 9.84 -31.10 7.72
C LEU A 8 8.76 -30.01 7.81
N PHE A 9 7.87 -30.12 8.79
CA PHE A 9 6.85 -29.10 9.08
C PHE A 9 7.46 -27.79 9.54
N ASP A 10 8.43 -27.84 10.44
CA ASP A 10 9.16 -26.66 10.92
C ASP A 10 9.89 -25.95 9.79
N MET A 11 10.57 -26.70 8.92
CA MET A 11 11.27 -26.14 7.77
C MET A 11 10.31 -25.49 6.75
N MET A 12 9.13 -26.08 6.53
CA MET A 12 8.09 -25.49 5.68
C MET A 12 7.48 -24.23 6.30
N ALA A 13 7.29 -24.20 7.62
CA ALA A 13 6.81 -23.03 8.35
C ALA A 13 7.82 -21.87 8.26
N GLU A 14 9.12 -22.16 8.43
CA GLU A 14 10.19 -21.17 8.27
C GLU A 14 10.29 -20.64 6.84
N MET A 15 10.22 -21.51 5.83
CA MET A 15 10.19 -21.08 4.43
C MET A 15 8.99 -20.19 4.11
N LYS A 16 7.81 -20.57 4.62
CA LYS A 16 6.58 -19.79 4.44
C LYS A 16 6.70 -18.41 5.11
N ALA A 17 7.16 -18.35 6.36
CA ALA A 17 7.38 -17.09 7.07
C ALA A 17 8.44 -16.21 6.36
N GLY A 18 9.50 -16.83 5.82
CA GLY A 18 10.52 -16.11 5.06
C GLY A 18 10.01 -15.50 3.75
N LEU A 19 9.06 -16.16 3.08
CA LEU A 19 8.39 -15.64 1.89
C LEU A 19 7.42 -14.51 2.24
N GLU A 20 6.65 -14.67 3.32
CA GLU A 20 5.72 -13.65 3.82
C GLU A 20 6.46 -12.36 4.20
N ASN A 21 7.57 -12.46 4.94
CA ASN A 21 8.40 -11.31 5.32
C ASN A 21 8.98 -10.57 4.10
N LYS A 22 9.42 -11.31 3.07
CA LYS A 22 9.93 -10.71 1.82
C LYS A 22 8.82 -10.00 1.04
N MET A 23 7.62 -10.57 1.04
CA MET A 23 6.44 -9.95 0.42
C MET A 23 6.03 -8.67 1.16
N GLU A 24 6.00 -8.70 2.49
CA GLU A 24 5.70 -7.53 3.34
C GLU A 24 6.74 -6.42 3.12
N ALA A 25 8.04 -6.75 3.10
CA ALA A 25 9.10 -5.77 2.81
C ALA A 25 9.02 -5.19 1.40
N GLY A 26 8.67 -6.01 0.39
CA GLY A 26 8.44 -5.52 -0.97
C GLY A 26 7.26 -4.57 -1.06
N GLN A 27 6.19 -4.87 -0.32
CA GLN A 27 5.00 -4.02 -0.22
C GLN A 27 5.28 -2.70 0.52
N GLU A 28 6.04 -2.74 1.63
CA GLU A 28 6.44 -1.53 2.36
C GLU A 28 7.31 -0.59 1.52
N ARG A 29 8.24 -1.13 0.73
CA ARG A 29 9.03 -0.31 -0.21
C ARG A 29 8.14 0.37 -1.24
N LEU A 30 7.18 -0.36 -1.82
CA LEU A 30 6.22 0.23 -2.76
C LEU A 30 5.36 1.31 -2.10
N GLU A 31 4.93 1.13 -0.85
CA GLU A 31 4.20 2.18 -0.10
C GLU A 31 5.05 3.41 0.17
N GLN A 32 6.32 3.22 0.53
CA GLN A 32 7.24 4.33 0.80
C GLN A 32 7.50 5.14 -0.46
N GLU A 33 7.79 4.48 -1.58
CA GLU A 33 8.01 5.15 -2.88
C GLU A 33 6.74 5.89 -3.34
N MET A 34 5.56 5.30 -3.19
CA MET A 34 4.29 5.95 -3.55
C MET A 34 3.95 7.13 -2.62
N ARG A 35 4.13 6.98 -1.30
CA ARG A 35 3.93 8.06 -0.33
C ARG A 35 4.87 9.22 -0.61
N PHE A 36 6.14 8.92 -0.87
CA PHE A 36 7.14 9.90 -1.26
C PHE A 36 6.76 10.61 -2.57
N GLY A 37 6.17 9.90 -3.52
CA GLY A 37 5.60 10.49 -4.74
C GLY A 37 4.48 11.50 -4.45
N GLN A 38 3.54 11.15 -3.57
CA GLN A 38 2.43 12.03 -3.18
C GLN A 38 2.89 13.28 -2.41
N GLU A 39 3.73 13.10 -1.39
CA GLU A 39 4.27 14.21 -0.59
C GLU A 39 5.02 15.23 -1.46
N ARG A 40 5.70 14.76 -2.51
CA ARG A 40 6.40 15.62 -3.46
C ARG A 40 5.47 16.39 -4.40
N LEU A 41 4.32 15.82 -4.77
CA LEU A 41 3.30 16.55 -5.54
C LEU A 41 2.66 17.65 -4.67
N GLU A 42 2.38 17.36 -3.39
CA GLU A 42 1.87 18.36 -2.45
C GLU A 42 2.89 19.49 -2.20
N GLU A 43 4.18 19.16 -2.00
CA GLU A 43 5.24 20.15 -1.86
C GLU A 43 5.36 21.01 -3.13
N PHE A 44 5.26 20.39 -4.31
CA PHE A 44 5.27 21.09 -5.59
C PHE A 44 4.11 22.07 -5.73
N ASP A 45 2.90 21.70 -5.30
CA ASP A 45 1.72 22.57 -5.30
C ASP A 45 1.89 23.78 -4.37
N VAL A 46 2.43 23.56 -3.17
CA VAL A 46 2.73 24.63 -2.21
C VAL A 46 3.78 25.59 -2.77
N VAL A 47 4.88 25.07 -3.33
CA VAL A 47 5.98 25.86 -3.88
C VAL A 47 5.53 26.65 -5.10
N SER A 48 4.78 26.03 -6.01
CA SER A 48 4.31 26.68 -7.22
C SER A 48 3.30 27.78 -6.94
N SER A 49 2.41 27.58 -5.96
CA SER A 49 1.43 28.58 -5.52
C SER A 49 2.11 29.76 -4.83
N THR A 50 3.06 29.49 -3.92
CA THR A 50 3.79 30.54 -3.19
C THR A 50 4.61 31.42 -4.12
N ASN A 51 5.16 30.83 -5.18
CA ASN A 51 5.98 31.54 -6.16
C ASN A 51 5.17 32.10 -7.35
N GLY A 52 3.85 31.93 -7.36
CA GLY A 52 2.98 32.43 -8.45
C GLY A 52 3.33 31.86 -9.82
N TRP A 53 3.74 30.59 -9.89
CA TRP A 53 4.12 29.96 -11.15
C TRP A 53 2.93 29.85 -12.09
N THR A 54 3.16 30.17 -13.36
CA THR A 54 2.20 29.90 -14.42
C THR A 54 2.19 28.41 -14.77
N ASP A 55 1.11 27.91 -15.36
CA ASP A 55 0.99 26.49 -15.72
C ASP A 55 2.13 26.03 -16.64
N PHE A 56 2.61 26.91 -17.50
CA PHE A 56 3.80 26.67 -18.34
C PHE A 56 5.07 26.45 -17.51
N VAL A 57 5.29 27.26 -16.48
CA VAL A 57 6.45 27.13 -15.57
C VAL A 57 6.31 25.87 -14.72
N LYS A 58 5.09 25.56 -14.25
CA LYS A 58 4.81 24.31 -13.53
C LYS A 58 5.12 23.07 -14.38
N ALA A 59 4.60 23.02 -15.61
CA ALA A 59 4.84 21.93 -16.55
C ALA A 59 6.34 21.76 -16.84
N SER A 60 7.03 22.86 -17.13
CA SER A 60 8.47 22.87 -17.39
C SER A 60 9.29 22.38 -16.17
N GLN A 61 8.90 22.79 -14.97
CA GLN A 61 9.60 22.40 -13.74
C GLN A 61 9.34 20.94 -13.36
N LEU A 62 8.12 20.43 -13.55
CA LEU A 62 7.82 18.99 -13.38
C LEU A 62 8.67 18.15 -14.33
N VAL A 63 8.73 18.55 -15.61
CA VAL A 63 9.57 17.92 -16.63
C VAL A 63 11.06 18.00 -16.29
N ALA A 64 11.54 19.09 -15.70
CA ALA A 64 12.94 19.22 -15.28
C ALA A 64 13.27 18.43 -14.00
N SER A 65 12.30 18.27 -13.10
CA SER A 65 12.48 17.59 -11.81
C SER A 65 12.60 16.06 -11.91
N ARG A 66 12.40 15.50 -13.12
CA ARG A 66 12.49 14.08 -13.46
C ARG A 66 13.67 13.40 -12.77
N ARG A 67 13.39 12.49 -11.82
CA ARG A 67 14.37 11.59 -11.21
C ARG A 67 13.71 10.25 -10.84
N GLY A 68 14.45 9.16 -11.05
CA GLY A 68 14.06 7.81 -10.63
C GLY A 68 13.20 7.05 -11.64
N SER A 69 12.94 5.77 -11.34
CA SER A 69 12.25 4.80 -12.20
C SER A 69 10.76 5.10 -12.40
N ALA A 70 10.12 5.88 -11.52
CA ALA A 70 8.70 6.25 -11.65
C ALA A 70 8.40 7.10 -12.91
N TRP A 71 9.42 7.74 -13.50
CA TRP A 71 9.27 8.44 -14.78
C TRP A 71 9.50 7.51 -15.99
N GLU A 72 10.20 6.38 -15.83
CA GLU A 72 10.38 5.40 -16.92
C GLU A 72 9.05 4.75 -17.31
N ASP A 73 8.13 4.64 -16.35
CA ASP A 73 6.74 4.23 -16.57
C ASP A 73 5.87 5.31 -17.28
N LEU A 74 6.34 6.57 -17.36
CA LEU A 74 5.71 7.68 -18.13
C LEU A 74 6.17 7.73 -19.60
N GLN A 75 6.94 6.76 -20.09
CA GLN A 75 7.44 6.74 -21.48
C GLN A 75 6.36 6.76 -22.56
N GLY A 76 5.08 6.61 -22.21
CA GLY A 76 3.95 6.71 -23.12
C GLY A 76 3.48 8.14 -23.45
N ILE A 77 3.96 9.19 -22.77
CA ILE A 77 3.53 10.57 -23.05
C ILE A 77 4.35 11.16 -24.21
N PRO A 78 3.72 11.54 -25.34
CA PRO A 78 4.42 12.23 -26.43
C PRO A 78 5.08 13.52 -25.91
N ALA A 79 6.31 13.81 -26.36
CA ALA A 79 7.06 15.02 -25.97
C ALA A 79 6.25 16.31 -26.19
N ASP A 80 5.39 16.30 -27.21
CA ASP A 80 4.52 17.38 -27.65
C ASP A 80 3.46 17.74 -26.58
N ASN A 81 3.06 16.77 -25.75
CA ASN A 81 2.06 16.92 -24.68
C ASN A 81 2.68 17.29 -23.31
N LEU A 82 4.02 17.36 -23.22
CA LEU A 82 4.74 17.71 -21.99
C LEU A 82 4.82 19.23 -21.74
N THR A 83 3.96 19.99 -22.43
CA THR A 83 3.76 21.43 -22.24
C THR A 83 2.43 21.75 -21.58
N ASP A 84 1.49 20.81 -21.57
CA ASP A 84 0.19 20.93 -20.92
C ASP A 84 0.26 20.35 -19.51
N LEU A 85 0.12 21.22 -18.51
CA LEU A 85 0.18 20.85 -17.10
C LEU A 85 -0.88 19.80 -16.75
N THR A 86 -2.10 19.94 -17.27
CA THR A 86 -3.22 19.03 -16.97
C THR A 86 -2.96 17.60 -17.46
N THR A 87 -2.33 17.45 -18.62
CA THR A 87 -1.95 16.14 -19.15
C THR A 87 -0.83 15.49 -18.33
N ILE A 88 0.14 16.28 -17.86
CA ILE A 88 1.22 15.79 -17.00
C ILE A 88 0.67 15.38 -15.62
N GLU A 89 -0.18 16.21 -15.01
CA GLU A 89 -0.83 15.91 -13.72
C GLU A 89 -1.65 14.62 -13.80
N LYS A 90 -2.50 14.45 -14.83
CA LYS A 90 -3.27 13.21 -15.02
C LYS A 90 -2.41 11.97 -15.19
N ALA A 91 -1.30 12.08 -15.91
CA ALA A 91 -0.41 10.94 -16.11
C ALA A 91 0.38 10.60 -14.83
N LEU A 92 0.81 11.60 -14.07
CA LEU A 92 1.39 11.41 -12.75
C LEU A 92 0.37 10.79 -11.80
N GLU A 93 -0.85 11.32 -11.74
CA GLU A 93 -1.98 10.74 -10.99
C GLU A 93 -2.25 9.30 -11.40
N SER A 94 -2.12 8.94 -12.69
CA SER A 94 -2.29 7.57 -13.18
C SER A 94 -1.14 6.63 -12.82
N ILE A 95 0.06 7.13 -12.51
CA ILE A 95 1.18 6.30 -12.03
C ILE A 95 1.15 6.19 -10.52
N PHE A 96 0.77 7.26 -9.85
CA PHE A 96 0.50 7.29 -8.43
C PHE A 96 -0.93 6.85 -8.11
N GLU A 97 -1.62 6.21 -9.07
CA GLU A 97 -3.07 6.05 -9.02
C GLU A 97 -3.47 5.29 -7.77
N LYS A 98 -4.45 5.87 -7.08
CA LYS A 98 -5.09 5.29 -5.90
C LYS A 98 -5.49 3.83 -6.13
N SER A 99 -5.69 3.37 -7.37
CA SER A 99 -5.99 1.98 -7.72
C SER A 99 -4.97 0.97 -7.16
N HIS A 100 -3.67 1.21 -7.38
CA HIS A 100 -2.62 0.29 -6.90
C HIS A 100 -2.49 0.34 -5.38
N LEU A 101 -2.57 1.54 -4.79
CA LEU A 101 -2.52 1.72 -3.33
C LEU A 101 -3.76 1.15 -2.62
N THR A 102 -4.94 1.30 -3.23
CA THR A 102 -6.20 0.69 -2.81
C THR A 102 -6.09 -0.83 -2.86
N GLN A 103 -5.52 -1.38 -3.93
CA GLN A 103 -5.35 -2.82 -4.09
C GLN A 103 -4.32 -3.39 -3.10
N LEU A 104 -3.28 -2.64 -2.80
CA LEU A 104 -2.30 -2.98 -1.79
C LEU A 104 -2.92 -3.05 -0.39
N TYR A 105 -3.67 -2.01 0.03
CA TYR A 105 -4.36 -1.98 1.31
C TYR A 105 -5.42 -3.09 1.42
N ARG A 106 -6.15 -3.40 0.33
CA ARG A 106 -7.04 -4.56 0.26
C ARG A 106 -6.31 -5.89 0.46
N ASN A 107 -5.11 -6.05 -0.10
CA ASN A 107 -4.31 -7.24 0.11
C ASN A 107 -3.80 -7.34 1.54
N LYS A 108 -3.30 -6.24 2.11
CA LYS A 108 -2.88 -6.18 3.52
C LYS A 108 -4.01 -6.54 4.48
N LEU A 109 -5.24 -6.10 4.22
CA LEU A 109 -6.42 -6.52 5.00
C LEU A 109 -6.65 -8.04 4.94
N LYS A 110 -6.55 -8.65 3.76
CA LYS A 110 -6.76 -10.09 3.57
C LYS A 110 -5.69 -10.95 4.24
N THR A 111 -4.44 -10.49 4.22
CA THR A 111 -3.29 -11.23 4.78
C THR A 111 -3.03 -10.91 6.25
N ARG A 112 -3.69 -9.89 6.83
CA ARG A 112 -3.49 -9.50 8.22
C ARG A 112 -3.83 -10.65 9.18
N ARG A 113 -2.89 -10.96 10.07
CA ARG A 113 -3.03 -11.92 11.16
C ARG A 113 -2.55 -11.32 12.46
N GLN A 114 -3.17 -11.65 13.59
CA GLN A 114 -2.72 -11.18 14.91
C GLN A 114 -1.28 -11.65 15.17
N LYS A 115 -0.37 -10.71 15.48
CA LYS A 115 1.03 -11.04 15.81
C LYS A 115 1.12 -11.60 17.25
N PRO A 116 2.10 -12.46 17.58
CA PRO A 116 2.31 -12.92 18.94
C PRO A 116 2.52 -11.74 19.90
N GLY A 117 1.74 -11.67 20.99
CA GLY A 117 1.81 -10.57 21.96
C GLY A 117 1.11 -9.27 21.54
N GLU A 118 0.55 -9.20 20.33
CA GLU A 118 -0.24 -8.05 19.88
C GLU A 118 -1.61 -8.00 20.57
N SER A 119 -1.97 -6.85 21.13
CA SER A 119 -3.29 -6.67 21.73
C SER A 119 -4.37 -6.56 20.67
N LEU A 120 -5.60 -6.96 21.01
CA LEU A 120 -6.74 -6.88 20.09
C LEU A 120 -7.05 -5.43 19.67
N GLN A 121 -6.76 -4.46 20.54
CA GLN A 121 -6.92 -3.04 20.25
C GLN A 121 -5.96 -2.57 19.16
N VAL A 122 -4.69 -3.00 19.22
CA VAL A 122 -3.68 -2.69 18.20
C VAL A 122 -4.05 -3.32 16.86
N LEU A 123 -4.51 -4.58 16.87
CA LEU A 123 -5.02 -5.24 15.66
C LEU A 123 -6.22 -4.48 15.06
N THR A 124 -7.16 -4.05 15.89
CA THR A 124 -8.36 -3.32 15.44
C THR A 124 -8.00 -1.96 14.83
N ALA A 125 -7.16 -1.18 15.52
CA ALA A 125 -6.69 0.11 15.03
C ALA A 125 -5.93 -0.03 13.70
N ASP A 126 -5.15 -1.08 13.53
CA ASP A 126 -4.45 -1.35 12.27
C ASP A 126 -5.40 -1.76 11.15
N LEU A 127 -6.43 -2.58 11.43
CA LEU A 127 -7.48 -2.92 10.46
C LEU A 127 -8.25 -1.67 10.03
N GLU A 128 -8.66 -0.81 10.97
CA GLU A 128 -9.32 0.47 10.68
C GLU A 128 -8.43 1.38 9.83
N ARG A 129 -7.15 1.47 10.14
CA ARG A 129 -6.16 2.20 9.34
C ARG A 129 -6.07 1.64 7.92
N LEU A 130 -6.01 0.32 7.77
CA LEU A 130 -5.96 -0.34 6.46
C LEU A 130 -7.27 -0.21 5.67
N MET A 131 -8.40 0.04 6.33
CA MET A 131 -9.68 0.33 5.68
C MET A 131 -9.79 1.75 5.12
N SER A 132 -8.98 2.69 5.63
CA SER A 132 -9.10 4.13 5.36
C SER A 132 -9.02 4.51 3.89
N MET A 133 -8.23 3.79 3.08
CA MET A 133 -8.06 4.04 1.65
C MET A 133 -9.09 3.30 0.78
N PRO A 134 -9.19 1.96 0.84
CA PRO A 134 -10.05 1.22 -0.08
C PRO A 134 -11.55 1.34 0.19
N TYR A 135 -11.94 1.83 1.38
CA TYR A 135 -13.33 1.94 1.83
C TYR A 135 -13.62 3.32 2.45
N ALA A 136 -12.89 4.37 2.04
CA ALA A 136 -13.09 5.74 2.50
C ALA A 136 -14.53 6.24 2.23
N GLU A 137 -15.04 5.91 1.04
CA GLU A 137 -16.35 6.31 0.51
C GLU A 137 -17.48 5.38 0.94
N CYS A 138 -17.18 4.30 1.68
CA CYS A 138 -18.21 3.38 2.14
C CYS A 138 -18.98 3.95 3.33
N PRO A 139 -20.31 3.71 3.41
CA PRO A 139 -21.10 3.98 4.60
C PRO A 139 -20.48 3.36 5.87
N LEU A 140 -20.64 4.04 7.01
CA LEU A 140 -19.99 3.66 8.27
C LEU A 140 -20.37 2.24 8.71
N ASP A 141 -21.64 1.87 8.59
CA ASP A 141 -22.20 0.56 8.93
C ASP A 141 -21.59 -0.58 8.08
N VAL A 142 -21.35 -0.31 6.79
CA VAL A 142 -20.66 -1.24 5.88
C VAL A 142 -19.20 -1.41 6.31
N ARG A 143 -18.53 -0.31 6.66
CA ARG A 143 -17.13 -0.32 7.09
C ARG A 143 -16.95 -1.07 8.42
N GLU A 144 -17.83 -0.85 9.39
CA GLU A 144 -17.82 -1.55 10.68
C GLU A 144 -18.04 -3.05 10.51
N SER A 145 -18.99 -3.44 9.64
CA SER A 145 -19.26 -4.85 9.31
C SER A 145 -18.04 -5.53 8.66
N LEU A 146 -17.34 -4.83 7.76
CA LEU A 146 -16.10 -5.32 7.16
C LEU A 146 -14.99 -5.47 8.20
N VAL A 147 -14.78 -4.48 9.07
CA VAL A 147 -13.77 -4.57 10.14
C VAL A 147 -14.03 -5.79 11.03
N ALA A 148 -15.28 -6.04 11.42
CA ALA A 148 -15.64 -7.21 12.21
C ALA A 148 -15.31 -8.52 11.49
N GLN A 149 -15.59 -8.61 10.19
CA GLN A 149 -15.26 -9.80 9.38
C GLN A 149 -13.75 -10.06 9.33
N TYR A 150 -12.96 -9.04 8.98
CA TYR A 150 -11.51 -9.16 8.90
C TYR A 150 -10.86 -9.41 10.27
N PHE A 151 -11.44 -8.87 11.34
CA PHE A 151 -10.99 -9.14 12.71
C PHE A 151 -11.15 -10.61 13.08
N VAL A 152 -12.30 -11.22 12.78
CA VAL A 152 -12.53 -12.65 13.01
C VAL A 152 -11.55 -13.51 12.20
N ASP A 153 -11.32 -13.16 10.94
CA ASP A 153 -10.39 -13.89 10.07
C ASP A 153 -8.93 -13.75 10.53
N ALA A 154 -8.55 -12.57 11.04
CA ALA A 154 -7.21 -12.32 11.57
C ALA A 154 -6.87 -13.10 12.84
N ILE A 155 -7.88 -13.53 13.62
CA ILE A 155 -7.71 -14.26 14.90
C ILE A 155 -7.90 -15.78 14.72
N ARG A 156 -8.73 -16.22 13.77
CA ARG A 156 -9.12 -17.64 13.57
C ARG A 156 -7.95 -18.61 13.31
N GLU A 157 -6.79 -18.13 12.88
CA GLU A 157 -5.63 -19.00 12.62
C GLU A 157 -4.93 -19.48 13.91
N LYS A 158 -5.20 -18.85 15.07
CA LYS A 158 -4.68 -19.27 16.39
C LYS A 158 -5.27 -20.59 16.89
N THR A 159 -6.46 -20.97 16.39
CA THR A 159 -7.24 -22.11 16.92
C THR A 159 -6.99 -23.45 16.21
N ARG A 160 -6.14 -23.53 15.18
CA ARG A 160 -5.92 -24.77 14.42
C ARG A 160 -4.80 -25.68 14.99
N ASN A 161 -4.11 -25.27 16.06
CA ASN A 161 -3.00 -26.01 16.68
C ASN A 161 -3.31 -26.64 18.06
N ILE A 162 -4.59 -26.83 18.41
CA ILE A 162 -4.94 -27.60 19.61
C ILE A 162 -5.15 -29.05 19.19
N GLN A 163 -4.09 -29.86 19.26
CA GLN A 163 -4.18 -31.32 19.14
C GLN A 163 -5.10 -31.85 20.26
N PRO A 164 -6.09 -32.71 19.96
CA PRO A 164 -6.89 -33.35 21.00
C PRO A 164 -6.02 -34.37 21.75
N ASN A 165 -6.04 -34.25 23.08
CA ASN A 165 -5.37 -35.09 24.06
C ASN A 165 -5.84 -36.56 24.00
#